data_AF-A0A923V3P0-F1
#
_entry.id   AF-A0A923V3P0-F1
#
_cell.length_a   1.000
_cell.length_b   1.000
_cell.length_c   1.000
_cell.angle_alpha   90.00
_cell.angle_beta   90.00
_cell.angle_gamma   90.00
#
_symmetry.space_group_name_H-M   'P 1'
#
loop_
_entity.id
_entity.type
_entity.pdbx_description
1 polymer ?
#
loop_
_entity_poly.entity_id
_entity_poly.type
_entity_poly.pdbx_seq_one_letter_code
_entity_poly.pdbx_strand_id
1 'polypeptide(L)'
;CSEALLKLNELAYILRDRKFKNGAISFESTEVKFQLDDNGKPIGVYVKERKDAHKLIEDYMLLANRKVAEFIAKKGKGNKKLTFVYRVHDSPKLESLEAFAQFASRFGYKINTKTDKEIAKSLNYLMADVEGKKEQNMLNSLAIRSMAKAIYTTKKTSHYGLAFDYYTHFTSPIRRYPDVMAHRLLQSYLDGKKSADVELYEAACAHASSMEKRAAEAERASIKYKQAEYLENNIGKEYKGLISGVTEWGMYVEILENKCEGMIRLRDIADDFYVLDEKNYCIIGQRKHKKYQLGDEVMIRVKKVDLSKRQIDFTLIPD
;
A
#
# COMPACT_ATOMS: atom_id res chain seq x y z
N CYS A 1 0.91 26.62 24.13
CA CYS A 1 0.91 25.80 22.89
C CYS A 1 1.83 24.58 22.96
N SER A 2 3.09 24.69 23.42
CA SER A 2 4.03 23.54 23.45
C SER A 2 3.58 22.42 24.39
N GLU A 3 3.13 22.74 25.61
CA GLU A 3 2.67 21.74 26.58
C GLU A 3 1.48 20.90 26.08
N ALA A 4 0.50 21.54 25.43
CA ALA A 4 -0.63 20.85 24.82
C ALA A 4 -0.19 19.89 23.70
N LEU A 5 0.75 20.30 22.84
CA LEU A 5 1.29 19.45 21.79
C LEU A 5 2.06 18.25 22.34
N LEU A 6 2.88 18.47 23.37
CA LEU A 6 3.59 17.38 24.06
C LEU A 6 2.61 16.39 24.67
N LYS A 7 1.54 16.88 25.31
CA LYS A 7 0.52 16.01 25.89
C LYS A 7 -0.25 15.22 24.84
N LEU A 8 -0.60 15.84 23.71
CA LEU A 8 -1.22 15.14 22.58
C LEU A 8 -0.27 14.07 22.02
N ASN A 9 1.04 14.33 21.95
CA ASN A 9 2.00 13.34 21.46
C ASN A 9 2.13 12.15 22.41
N GLU A 10 2.23 12.40 23.72
CA GLU A 10 2.21 11.34 24.74
C GLU A 10 0.99 10.42 24.59
N LEU A 11 -0.20 11.02 24.44
CA LEU A 11 -1.44 10.27 24.24
C LEU A 11 -1.46 9.50 22.90
N ALA A 12 -0.90 10.07 21.83
CA ALA A 12 -0.79 9.40 20.54
C ALA A 12 0.09 8.14 20.62
N TYR A 13 1.21 8.18 21.35
CA TYR A 13 2.03 6.99 21.61
C TYR A 13 1.23 5.89 22.31
N ILE A 14 0.44 6.24 23.33
CA ILE A 14 -0.42 5.28 24.05
C ILE A 14 -1.49 4.70 23.12
N LEU A 15 -2.12 5.52 22.27
CA LEU A 15 -3.11 5.06 21.30
C LEU A 15 -2.49 4.09 20.29
N ARG A 16 -1.30 4.40 19.80
CA ARG A 16 -0.55 3.59 18.83
C ARG A 16 -0.13 2.25 19.42
N ASP A 17 0.41 2.23 20.62
CA ASP A 17 0.77 1.00 21.34
C ASP A 17 -0.45 0.08 21.54
N ARG A 18 -1.58 0.64 21.99
CA ARG A 18 -2.84 -0.11 22.12
C ARG A 18 -3.34 -0.65 20.78
N LYS A 19 -3.24 0.13 19.71
CA LYS A 19 -3.64 -0.26 18.35
C LYS A 19 -2.87 -1.50 17.88
N PHE A 20 -1.54 -1.53 18.07
CA PHE A 20 -0.72 -2.69 17.71
C PHE A 20 -0.93 -3.90 18.62
N LYS A 21 -1.09 -3.69 19.94
CA LYS A 21 -1.43 -4.77 20.88
C LYS A 21 -2.75 -5.47 20.54
N ASN A 22 -3.67 -4.76 19.91
CA ASN A 22 -4.95 -5.29 19.46
C ASN A 22 -4.90 -5.98 18.08
N GLY A 23 -3.74 -6.01 17.42
CA GLY A 23 -3.54 -6.72 16.16
C GLY A 23 -3.65 -5.84 14.90
N ALA A 24 -3.53 -4.51 15.00
CA ALA A 24 -3.37 -3.69 13.80
C ALA A 24 -2.05 -4.02 13.10
N ILE A 25 -2.01 -3.90 11.77
CA ILE A 25 -0.83 -4.22 10.97
C ILE A 25 -0.22 -2.92 10.45
N SER A 26 1.10 -2.75 10.64
CA SER A 26 1.83 -1.61 10.06
C SER A 26 2.47 -2.03 8.75
N PHE A 27 2.04 -1.42 7.65
CA PHE A 27 2.80 -1.45 6.40
C PHE A 27 3.38 -0.06 6.19
N GLU A 28 4.70 0.03 6.21
CA GLU A 28 5.38 1.25 5.76
C GLU A 28 5.75 1.08 4.29
N SER A 29 5.29 2.01 3.47
CA SER A 29 5.68 2.13 2.07
C SER A 29 6.49 3.41 1.90
N THR A 30 7.62 3.30 1.20
CA THR A 30 8.43 4.44 0.81
C THR A 30 7.71 5.23 -0.28
N GLU A 31 7.17 6.40 0.06
CA GLU A 31 6.57 7.31 -0.92
C GLU A 31 7.65 8.18 -1.56
N VAL A 32 7.68 8.21 -2.90
CA VAL A 32 8.64 8.99 -3.68
C VAL A 32 7.92 10.18 -4.32
N LYS A 33 8.55 11.35 -4.30
CA LYS A 33 8.04 12.56 -4.95
C LYS A 33 9.08 13.18 -5.87
N PHE A 34 8.59 13.78 -6.94
CA PHE A 34 9.40 14.57 -7.85
C PHE A 34 9.48 16.01 -7.38
N GLN A 35 10.69 16.57 -7.42
CA GLN A 35 10.89 18.01 -7.41
C GLN A 35 10.71 18.50 -8.84
N LEU A 36 9.77 19.41 -9.04
CA LEU A 36 9.45 19.98 -10.35
C LEU A 36 10.02 21.41 -10.45
N ASP A 37 10.42 21.81 -11.65
CA ASP A 37 10.69 23.22 -11.96
C ASP A 37 9.40 24.01 -12.23
N ASP A 38 9.53 25.30 -12.54
CA ASP A 38 8.41 26.20 -12.81
C ASP A 38 7.56 25.79 -14.04
N ASN A 39 8.15 25.00 -14.95
CA ASN A 39 7.46 24.46 -16.12
C ASN A 39 6.86 23.06 -15.85
N GLY A 40 6.99 22.55 -14.62
CA GLY A 40 6.50 21.24 -14.21
C GLY A 40 7.40 20.08 -14.62
N LYS A 41 8.64 20.32 -15.07
CA LYS A 41 9.60 19.27 -15.45
C LYS A 41 10.30 18.70 -14.20
N PRO A 42 10.45 17.37 -14.07
CA PRO A 42 11.14 16.78 -12.93
C PRO A 42 12.64 17.05 -12.98
N ILE A 43 13.15 17.75 -11.97
CA ILE A 43 14.59 18.06 -11.80
C ILE A 43 15.26 17.19 -10.74
N GLY A 44 14.47 16.51 -9.90
CA GLY A 44 15.01 15.65 -8.86
C GLY A 44 13.94 14.75 -8.25
N VAL A 45 14.40 13.80 -7.45
CA VAL A 45 13.56 12.86 -6.71
C VAL A 45 13.92 12.91 -5.24
N TYR A 46 12.92 12.90 -4.37
CA TYR A 46 13.11 12.75 -2.94
C TYR A 46 12.13 11.73 -2.35
N VAL A 47 12.61 11.02 -1.33
CA VAL A 47 11.77 10.14 -0.52
C VAL A 47 11.07 10.98 0.53
N LYS A 48 9.74 10.84 0.62
CA LYS A 48 8.94 11.53 1.61
C LYS A 48 9.07 10.83 2.96
N GLU A 49 9.68 11.52 3.91
CA GLU A 49 9.86 11.02 5.27
C GLU A 49 8.57 11.15 6.11
N ARG A 50 8.16 10.05 6.76
CA ARG A 50 7.02 10.03 7.68
C ARG A 50 7.45 10.39 9.10
N LYS A 51 7.49 11.69 9.36
CA LYS A 51 7.77 12.29 10.69
C LYS A 51 6.71 11.97 11.76
N ASP A 52 7.10 12.11 13.03
CA ASP A 52 6.24 11.81 14.20
C ASP A 52 4.98 12.69 14.25
N ALA A 53 5.07 13.95 13.80
CA ALA A 53 3.92 14.84 13.67
C ALA A 53 2.83 14.29 12.72
N HIS A 54 3.21 13.58 11.65
CA HIS A 54 2.25 12.92 10.77
C HIS A 54 1.55 11.76 11.48
N LYS A 55 2.32 10.97 12.24
CA LYS A 55 1.80 9.83 13.01
C LYS A 55 0.85 10.30 14.12
N LEU A 56 1.18 11.40 14.79
CA LEU A 56 0.32 12.08 15.77
C LEU A 56 -1.07 12.39 15.18
N ILE A 57 -1.11 13.11 14.05
CA ILE A 57 -2.39 13.46 13.41
C ILE A 57 -3.16 12.20 13.01
N GLU A 58 -2.49 11.22 12.41
CA GLU A 58 -3.11 9.96 12.02
C GLU A 58 -3.77 9.23 13.19
N ASP A 59 -3.08 9.09 14.33
CA ASP A 59 -3.61 8.38 15.49
C ASP A 59 -4.90 9.05 16.03
N TYR A 60 -4.97 10.39 16.02
CA TYR A 60 -6.20 11.11 16.39
C TYR A 60 -7.30 11.02 15.34
N MET A 61 -6.97 11.04 14.04
CA MET A 61 -7.96 10.85 12.99
C MET A 61 -8.58 9.45 13.04
N LEU A 62 -7.74 8.43 13.27
CA LEU A 62 -8.19 7.04 13.48
C LEU A 62 -9.12 6.94 14.71
N LEU A 63 -8.79 7.62 15.80
CA LEU A 63 -9.63 7.65 17.00
C LEU A 63 -11.01 8.26 16.70
N ALA A 64 -11.07 9.41 16.04
CA ALA A 64 -12.33 10.08 15.69
C ALA A 64 -13.18 9.19 14.75
N ASN A 65 -12.56 8.69 13.68
CA ASN A 65 -13.17 7.78 12.72
C ASN A 65 -13.79 6.54 13.41
N ARG A 66 -13.03 5.89 14.29
CA ARG A 66 -13.49 4.73 15.06
C ARG A 66 -14.65 5.09 15.99
N LYS A 67 -14.56 6.21 16.71
CA LYS A 67 -15.58 6.60 17.69
C LYS A 67 -16.92 6.95 17.05
N VAL A 68 -16.92 7.59 15.88
CA VAL A 68 -18.15 7.82 15.11
C VAL A 68 -18.77 6.50 14.66
N ALA A 69 -17.96 5.59 14.12
CA ALA A 69 -18.43 4.28 13.70
C ALA A 69 -19.04 3.47 14.86
N GLU A 70 -18.33 3.40 16.00
CA GLU A 70 -18.82 2.75 17.23
C GLU A 70 -20.13 3.36 17.74
N PHE A 71 -20.23 4.69 17.71
CA PHE A 71 -21.42 5.40 18.19
C PHE A 71 -22.66 5.05 17.38
N ILE A 72 -22.57 5.10 16.05
CA ILE A 72 -23.69 4.75 15.17
C ILE A 72 -24.05 3.27 15.28
N ALA A 73 -23.04 2.39 15.30
CA ALA A 73 -23.27 0.96 15.43
C ALA A 73 -24.00 0.58 16.73
N LYS A 74 -23.66 1.21 17.85
CA LYS A 74 -24.31 0.96 19.15
C LYS A 74 -25.72 1.55 19.25
N LYS A 75 -26.02 2.59 18.46
CA LYS A 75 -27.32 3.26 18.45
C LYS A 75 -28.41 2.42 17.78
N GLY A 76 -28.05 1.57 16.81
CA GLY A 76 -28.95 0.59 16.22
C GLY A 76 -29.00 -0.72 17.03
N LYS A 77 -30.15 -1.13 17.55
CA LYS A 77 -30.34 -2.41 18.26
C LYS A 77 -31.29 -3.35 17.51
N GLY A 78 -30.94 -4.64 17.46
CA GLY A 78 -31.76 -5.69 16.83
C GLY A 78 -32.03 -5.44 15.35
N ASN A 79 -33.28 -5.55 14.92
CA ASN A 79 -33.73 -5.29 13.53
C ASN A 79 -33.73 -3.79 13.14
N LYS A 80 -33.24 -2.89 14.01
CA LYS A 80 -33.16 -1.43 13.76
C LYS A 80 -31.69 -0.97 13.62
N LYS A 81 -30.88 -1.71 12.86
CA LYS A 81 -29.53 -1.22 12.50
C LYS A 81 -29.67 0.04 11.65
N LEU A 82 -28.96 1.09 12.03
CA LEU A 82 -28.93 2.33 11.27
C LEU A 82 -28.01 2.14 10.06
N THR A 83 -28.50 2.51 8.88
CA THR A 83 -27.71 2.59 7.66
C THR A 83 -26.56 3.56 7.87
N PHE A 84 -25.34 3.12 7.62
CA PHE A 84 -24.16 3.97 7.74
C PHE A 84 -23.09 3.57 6.74
N VAL A 85 -22.18 4.50 6.45
CA VAL A 85 -21.07 4.27 5.53
C VAL A 85 -19.87 3.82 6.34
N TYR A 86 -19.36 2.61 6.06
CA TYR A 86 -18.18 2.07 6.70
C TYR A 86 -17.04 1.95 5.70
N ARG A 87 -15.80 2.04 6.21
CA ARG A 87 -14.58 1.74 5.47
C ARG A 87 -14.09 0.38 5.92
N VAL A 88 -14.29 -0.62 5.08
CA VAL A 88 -14.08 -2.02 5.41
C VAL A 88 -12.82 -2.52 4.74
N HIS A 89 -12.05 -3.30 5.46
CA HIS A 89 -10.91 -4.04 4.94
C HIS A 89 -11.10 -5.47 5.39
N ASP A 90 -11.38 -6.37 4.45
CA ASP A 90 -11.58 -7.78 4.74
C ASP A 90 -10.26 -8.46 5.14
N SER A 91 -10.35 -9.64 5.73
CA SER A 91 -9.19 -10.49 5.99
C SER A 91 -8.54 -10.92 4.65
N PRO A 92 -7.23 -11.15 4.62
CA PRO A 92 -6.52 -11.75 3.49
C PRO A 92 -7.17 -13.05 3.04
N LYS A 93 -7.10 -13.36 1.74
CA LYS A 93 -7.44 -14.71 1.27
C LYS A 93 -6.39 -15.69 1.81
N LEU A 94 -6.85 -16.82 2.36
CA LEU A 94 -5.98 -17.81 2.97
C LEU A 94 -4.89 -18.29 2.01
N GLU A 95 -5.24 -18.60 0.76
CA GLU A 95 -4.31 -19.01 -0.29
C GLU A 95 -3.18 -17.98 -0.52
N SER A 96 -3.51 -16.69 -0.55
CA SER A 96 -2.53 -15.62 -0.74
C SER A 96 -1.61 -15.47 0.47
N LEU A 97 -2.15 -15.65 1.67
CA LEU A 97 -1.39 -15.60 2.91
C LEU A 97 -0.47 -16.82 3.06
N GLU A 98 -0.93 -18.01 2.69
CA GLU A 98 -0.14 -19.24 2.71
C GLU A 98 1.00 -19.20 1.69
N ALA A 99 0.74 -18.72 0.48
CA ALA A 99 1.77 -18.50 -0.53
C ALA A 99 2.85 -17.52 -0.03
N PHE A 100 2.43 -16.42 0.60
CA PHE A 100 3.35 -15.48 1.23
C PHE A 100 4.12 -16.11 2.39
N ALA A 101 3.47 -16.86 3.27
CA ALA A 101 4.10 -17.54 4.41
C ALA A 101 5.16 -18.55 3.95
N GLN A 102 4.85 -19.34 2.91
CA GLN A 102 5.79 -20.27 2.30
C GLN A 102 7.01 -19.54 1.73
N PHE A 103 6.79 -18.43 1.03
CA PHE A 103 7.89 -17.62 0.50
C PHE A 103 8.76 -17.03 1.62
N ALA A 104 8.14 -16.40 2.63
CA ALA A 104 8.83 -15.80 3.76
C ALA A 104 9.66 -16.83 4.57
N SER A 105 9.20 -18.08 4.66
CA SER A 105 9.92 -19.16 5.34
C SER A 105 11.29 -19.48 4.74
N ARG A 106 11.48 -19.21 3.44
CA ARG A 106 12.78 -19.39 2.77
C ARG A 106 13.82 -18.39 3.25
N PHE A 107 13.37 -17.24 3.76
CA PHE A 107 14.20 -16.22 4.41
C PHE A 107 14.24 -16.41 5.94
N GLY A 108 13.75 -17.55 6.45
CA GLY A 108 13.77 -17.87 7.88
C GLY A 108 12.55 -17.36 8.67
N TYR A 109 11.59 -16.69 8.02
CA TYR A 109 10.45 -16.08 8.71
C TYR A 109 9.24 -17.02 8.74
N LYS A 110 8.69 -17.25 9.95
CA LYS A 110 7.48 -18.06 10.14
C LYS A 110 6.27 -17.16 10.36
N ILE A 111 5.32 -17.21 9.43
CA ILE A 111 4.01 -16.56 9.60
C ILE A 111 3.02 -17.55 10.18
N ASN A 112 2.46 -17.25 11.35
CA ASN A 112 1.40 -18.04 11.93
C ASN A 112 0.06 -17.66 11.30
N THR A 113 -0.59 -18.61 10.64
CA THR A 113 -1.86 -18.41 9.91
C THR A 113 -3.10 -18.92 10.67
N LYS A 114 -2.98 -19.30 11.94
CA LYS A 114 -4.09 -19.93 12.70
C LYS A 114 -5.20 -18.95 13.10
N THR A 115 -4.84 -17.75 13.54
CA THR A 115 -5.81 -16.73 13.98
C THR A 115 -5.41 -15.34 13.48
N ASP A 116 -6.38 -14.46 13.27
CA ASP A 116 -6.14 -13.08 12.80
C ASP A 116 -5.14 -12.32 13.67
N LYS A 117 -5.22 -12.50 14.99
CA LYS A 117 -4.31 -11.86 15.95
C LYS A 117 -2.89 -12.40 15.84
N GLU A 118 -2.73 -13.71 15.64
CA GLU A 118 -1.42 -14.32 15.45
C GLU A 118 -0.83 -13.94 14.08
N ILE A 119 -1.65 -13.87 13.03
CA ILE A 119 -1.25 -13.37 11.71
C ILE A 119 -0.71 -11.95 11.84
N ALA A 120 -1.49 -11.04 12.43
CA ALA A 120 -1.06 -9.65 12.61
C ALA A 120 0.22 -9.55 13.44
N LYS A 121 0.36 -10.34 14.51
CA LYS A 121 1.58 -10.38 15.32
C LYS A 121 2.78 -10.88 14.52
N SER A 122 2.64 -11.95 13.76
CA SER A 122 3.69 -12.48 12.89
C SER A 122 4.08 -11.50 11.78
N LEU A 123 3.10 -10.82 11.18
CA LEU A 123 3.35 -9.80 10.16
C LEU A 123 4.08 -8.59 10.75
N ASN A 124 3.63 -8.05 11.88
CA ASN A 124 4.33 -6.93 12.53
C ASN A 124 5.75 -7.31 12.97
N TYR A 125 5.94 -8.51 13.50
CA TYR A 125 7.28 -9.02 13.82
C TYR A 125 8.15 -9.08 12.57
N LEU A 126 7.61 -9.65 11.48
CA LEU A 126 8.30 -9.70 10.20
C LEU A 126 8.72 -8.30 9.75
N MET A 127 7.78 -7.34 9.69
CA MET A 127 8.05 -5.98 9.20
C MET A 127 9.15 -5.28 10.02
N ALA A 128 9.22 -5.53 11.33
CA ALA A 128 10.26 -4.98 12.20
C ALA A 128 11.61 -5.71 12.02
N ASP A 129 11.59 -7.04 11.88
CA ASP A 129 12.81 -7.85 11.77
C ASP A 129 13.50 -7.70 10.41
N VAL A 130 12.74 -7.41 9.34
CA VAL A 130 13.29 -7.17 8.01
C VAL A 130 13.86 -5.76 7.83
N GLU A 131 13.64 -4.84 8.77
CA GLU A 131 14.08 -3.46 8.63
C GLU A 131 15.61 -3.36 8.48
N GLY A 132 16.06 -2.70 7.42
CA GLY A 132 17.48 -2.58 7.05
C GLY A 132 18.07 -3.79 6.33
N LYS A 133 17.31 -4.88 6.15
CA LYS A 133 17.78 -6.08 5.43
C LYS A 133 17.52 -6.00 3.93
N LYS A 134 18.25 -6.80 3.16
CA LYS A 134 18.15 -6.83 1.69
C LYS A 134 16.75 -7.25 1.22
N GLU A 135 16.11 -8.17 1.94
CA GLU A 135 14.79 -8.70 1.63
C GLU A 135 13.61 -7.79 2.05
N GLN A 136 13.86 -6.67 2.75
CA GLN A 136 12.82 -5.77 3.29
C GLN A 136 11.77 -5.37 2.23
N ASN A 137 12.23 -4.75 1.14
CA ASN A 137 11.34 -4.18 0.13
C ASN A 137 10.47 -5.26 -0.52
N MET A 138 11.06 -6.42 -0.78
CA MET A 138 10.37 -7.57 -1.35
C MET A 138 9.31 -8.11 -0.39
N LEU A 139 9.68 -8.43 0.85
CA LEU A 139 8.75 -9.03 1.81
C LEU A 139 7.61 -8.06 2.18
N ASN A 140 7.89 -6.76 2.29
CA ASN A 140 6.87 -5.74 2.50
C ASN A 140 5.90 -5.68 1.31
N SER A 141 6.42 -5.66 0.08
CA SER A 141 5.60 -5.62 -1.14
C SER A 141 4.69 -6.84 -1.26
N LEU A 142 5.22 -8.05 -1.01
CA LEU A 142 4.44 -9.28 -1.05
C LEU A 142 3.41 -9.36 0.08
N ALA A 143 3.77 -8.91 1.28
CA ALA A 143 2.83 -8.85 2.41
C ALA A 143 1.64 -7.93 2.08
N ILE A 144 1.88 -6.73 1.54
CA ILE A 144 0.82 -5.81 1.12
C ILE A 144 -0.06 -6.45 0.02
N ARG A 145 0.54 -7.11 -0.97
CA ARG A 145 -0.20 -7.78 -2.06
C ARG A 145 -1.07 -8.94 -1.58
N SER A 146 -0.73 -9.57 -0.46
CA SER A 146 -1.53 -10.64 0.14
C SER A 146 -2.80 -10.12 0.85
N MET A 147 -2.86 -8.82 1.18
CA MET A 147 -3.99 -8.21 1.88
C MET A 147 -5.17 -7.94 0.94
N ALA A 148 -6.39 -7.97 1.50
CA ALA A 148 -7.57 -7.52 0.77
C ALA A 148 -7.53 -5.99 0.55
N LYS A 149 -8.19 -5.50 -0.51
CA LYS A 149 -8.35 -4.05 -0.71
C LYS A 149 -9.49 -3.52 0.15
N ALA A 150 -9.29 -2.36 0.77
CA ALA A 150 -10.35 -1.70 1.50
C ALA A 150 -11.39 -1.06 0.56
N ILE A 151 -12.66 -1.09 0.96
CA ILE A 151 -13.80 -0.56 0.21
C ILE A 151 -14.76 0.22 1.12
N TYR A 152 -15.62 1.03 0.52
CA TYR A 152 -16.79 1.57 1.22
C TYR A 152 -17.97 0.62 1.06
N THR A 153 -18.73 0.41 2.13
CA THR A 153 -19.98 -0.38 2.12
C THR A 153 -20.84 -0.04 3.34
N THR A 154 -22.12 -0.36 3.27
CA THR A 154 -23.08 -0.31 4.38
C THR A 154 -23.24 -1.65 5.10
N LYS A 155 -22.75 -2.74 4.51
CA LYS A 155 -23.07 -4.12 4.92
C LYS A 155 -22.15 -4.68 6.02
N LYS A 156 -20.89 -4.25 6.02
CA LYS A 156 -19.85 -4.68 6.96
C LYS A 156 -19.30 -3.47 7.70
N THR A 157 -18.70 -3.68 8.85
CA THR A 157 -18.22 -2.60 9.72
C THR A 157 -16.74 -2.68 10.07
N SER A 158 -16.15 -3.88 9.97
CA SER A 158 -14.80 -4.16 10.46
C SER A 158 -13.71 -3.76 9.47
N HIS A 159 -12.54 -3.43 10.03
CA HIS A 159 -11.34 -3.10 9.26
C HIS A 159 -10.16 -3.94 9.78
N TYR A 160 -9.88 -5.04 9.09
CA TYR A 160 -8.85 -6.02 9.46
C TYR A 160 -7.48 -5.38 9.69
N GLY A 161 -6.97 -4.60 8.72
CA GLY A 161 -5.64 -4.00 8.83
C GLY A 161 -5.46 -3.03 10.01
N LEU A 162 -6.56 -2.51 10.57
CA LEU A 162 -6.54 -1.59 11.72
C LEU A 162 -6.96 -2.27 13.03
N ALA A 163 -7.37 -3.55 12.98
CA ALA A 163 -7.98 -4.28 14.08
C ALA A 163 -9.12 -3.52 14.76
N PHE A 164 -10.02 -2.93 13.96
CA PHE A 164 -11.21 -2.24 14.46
C PHE A 164 -12.48 -2.96 14.02
N ASP A 165 -13.40 -3.22 14.96
CA ASP A 165 -14.71 -3.83 14.67
C ASP A 165 -15.65 -2.87 13.92
N TYR A 166 -15.45 -1.57 14.13
CA TYR A 166 -16.22 -0.50 13.53
C TYR A 166 -15.28 0.59 13.03
N TYR A 167 -15.26 0.84 11.72
CA TYR A 167 -14.45 1.90 11.15
C TYR A 167 -15.14 2.61 9.98
N THR A 168 -15.05 3.93 9.95
CA THR A 168 -15.52 4.77 8.85
C THR A 168 -14.49 5.86 8.54
N HIS A 169 -14.59 6.48 7.38
CA HIS A 169 -13.91 7.75 7.15
C HIS A 169 -14.84 8.91 7.51
N PHE A 170 -14.39 9.78 8.41
CA PHE A 170 -15.17 10.91 8.90
C PHE A 170 -14.40 12.24 8.89
N THR A 171 -13.08 12.17 8.84
CA THR A 171 -12.16 13.28 9.13
C THR A 171 -11.74 14.11 7.91
N SER A 172 -12.31 13.87 6.72
CA SER A 172 -11.94 14.61 5.50
C SER A 172 -13.10 14.83 4.50
N PRO A 173 -14.24 15.42 4.93
CA PRO A 173 -15.40 15.66 4.06
C PRO A 173 -15.11 16.57 2.86
N ILE A 174 -14.12 17.46 2.94
CA ILE A 174 -13.75 18.36 1.83
C ILE A 174 -13.26 17.58 0.59
N ARG A 175 -12.62 16.42 0.78
CA ARG A 175 -11.93 15.67 -0.29
C ARG A 175 -12.41 14.23 -0.47
N ARG A 176 -13.39 13.79 0.33
CA ARG A 176 -13.96 12.43 0.27
C ARG A 176 -15.47 12.49 0.44
N TYR A 177 -16.20 12.08 -0.59
CA TYR A 177 -17.66 12.00 -0.55
C TYR A 177 -18.21 11.04 0.52
N PRO A 178 -17.57 9.88 0.81
CA PRO A 178 -17.99 9.01 1.93
C PRO A 178 -18.03 9.71 3.29
N ASP A 179 -17.08 10.60 3.58
CA ASP A 179 -17.10 11.39 4.81
C ASP A 179 -18.30 12.36 4.82
N VAL A 180 -18.66 12.98 3.69
CA VAL A 180 -19.88 13.82 3.60
C VAL A 180 -21.13 13.00 3.89
N MET A 181 -21.23 11.78 3.34
CA MET A 181 -22.33 10.86 3.64
C MET A 181 -22.38 10.51 5.13
N ALA A 182 -21.23 10.18 5.73
CA ALA A 182 -21.13 9.86 7.15
C ALA A 182 -21.54 11.05 8.05
N HIS A 183 -21.12 12.28 7.72
CA HIS A 183 -21.52 13.51 8.43
C HIS A 183 -23.04 13.73 8.37
N ARG A 184 -23.64 13.63 7.19
CA ARG A 184 -25.09 13.82 7.00
C ARG A 184 -25.92 12.77 7.75
N LEU A 185 -25.50 11.51 7.68
CA LEU A 185 -26.15 10.42 8.41
C LEU A 185 -26.02 10.60 9.92
N LEU A 186 -24.82 10.93 10.42
CA LEU A 186 -24.61 11.20 11.84
C LEU A 186 -25.53 12.31 12.33
N GLN A 187 -25.57 13.46 11.63
CA GLN A 187 -26.44 14.58 12.00
C GLN A 187 -27.92 14.16 11.99
N SER A 188 -28.37 13.52 10.91
CA SER A 188 -29.75 13.03 10.76
C SER A 188 -30.19 12.16 11.96
N TYR A 189 -29.29 11.29 12.43
CA TYR A 189 -29.58 10.42 13.57
C TYR A 189 -29.49 11.13 14.90
N LEU A 190 -28.63 12.16 15.05
CA LEU A 190 -28.63 13.03 16.22
C LEU A 190 -29.95 13.81 16.34
N ASP A 191 -30.53 14.22 15.21
CA ASP A 191 -31.84 14.88 15.13
C ASP A 191 -33.03 13.91 15.33
N GLY A 192 -32.77 12.63 15.60
CA GLY A 192 -33.82 11.63 15.85
C GLY A 192 -34.55 11.12 14.60
N LYS A 193 -34.02 11.36 13.39
CA LYS A 193 -34.62 10.86 12.15
C LYS A 193 -34.47 9.34 12.01
N LYS A 194 -35.31 8.74 11.17
CA LYS A 194 -35.30 7.29 10.85
C LYS A 194 -34.05 6.90 10.06
N SER A 195 -33.76 5.59 10.03
CA SER A 195 -32.68 5.02 9.22
C SER A 195 -32.82 5.41 7.76
N ALA A 196 -31.69 5.75 7.12
CA ALA A 196 -31.66 6.00 5.69
C ALA A 196 -31.83 4.71 4.87
N ASP A 197 -32.14 4.87 3.60
CA ASP A 197 -32.24 3.76 2.64
C ASP A 197 -30.87 3.07 2.44
N VAL A 198 -30.82 1.77 2.70
CA VAL A 198 -29.58 0.97 2.57
C VAL A 198 -29.13 0.87 1.12
N GLU A 199 -30.05 0.66 0.18
CA GLU A 199 -29.71 0.40 -1.22
C GLU A 199 -29.11 1.66 -1.88
N LEU A 200 -29.70 2.82 -1.59
CA LEU A 200 -29.20 4.11 -2.04
C LEU A 200 -27.74 4.36 -1.58
N TYR A 201 -27.47 4.14 -0.29
CA TYR A 201 -26.13 4.36 0.26
C TYR A 201 -25.14 3.29 -0.16
N GLU A 202 -25.57 2.04 -0.38
CA GLU A 202 -24.71 0.98 -0.89
C GLU A 202 -24.26 1.27 -2.33
N ALA A 203 -25.17 1.73 -3.19
CA ALA A 203 -24.82 2.17 -4.55
C ALA A 203 -23.82 3.34 -4.53
N ALA A 204 -24.02 4.31 -3.64
CA ALA A 204 -23.08 5.43 -3.46
C ALA A 204 -21.71 4.97 -2.93
N CYS A 205 -21.68 3.99 -2.02
CA CYS A 205 -20.45 3.37 -1.53
C CYS A 205 -19.67 2.66 -2.64
N ALA A 206 -20.36 1.89 -3.49
CA ALA A 206 -19.76 1.22 -4.64
C ALA A 206 -19.17 2.23 -5.63
N HIS A 207 -19.91 3.31 -5.93
CA HIS A 207 -19.42 4.39 -6.77
C HIS A 207 -18.17 5.06 -6.18
N ALA A 208 -18.19 5.43 -4.90
CA ALA A 208 -17.05 6.07 -4.24
C ALA A 208 -15.80 5.17 -4.23
N SER A 209 -15.96 3.86 -4.02
CA SER A 209 -14.87 2.89 -4.10
C SER A 209 -14.27 2.79 -5.51
N SER A 210 -15.12 2.83 -6.54
CA SER A 210 -14.69 2.87 -7.94
C SER A 210 -13.90 4.16 -8.27
N MET A 211 -14.38 5.31 -7.79
CA MET A 211 -13.71 6.60 -8.01
C MET A 211 -12.36 6.69 -7.27
N GLU A 212 -12.25 6.12 -6.07
CA GLU A 212 -10.97 6.00 -5.37
C GLU A 212 -9.96 5.16 -6.17
N LYS A 213 -10.40 4.00 -6.70
CA LYS A 213 -9.55 3.17 -7.55
C LYS A 213 -9.08 3.93 -8.79
N ARG A 214 -10.00 4.62 -9.49
CA ARG A 214 -9.69 5.42 -10.67
C ARG A 214 -8.69 6.54 -10.37
N ALA A 215 -8.87 7.24 -9.24
CA ALA A 215 -7.94 8.29 -8.81
C ALA A 215 -6.53 7.73 -8.54
N ALA A 216 -6.43 6.61 -7.82
CA ALA A 216 -5.15 5.95 -7.55
C ALA A 216 -4.46 5.44 -8.83
N GLU A 217 -5.23 4.95 -9.81
CA GLU A 217 -4.70 4.55 -11.12
C GLU A 217 -4.17 5.75 -11.90
N ALA A 218 -4.89 6.88 -11.90
CA ALA A 218 -4.44 8.12 -12.53
C ALA A 218 -3.16 8.67 -11.86
N GLU A 219 -3.09 8.66 -10.53
CA GLU A 219 -1.91 9.07 -9.78
C GLU A 219 -0.69 8.21 -10.13
N ARG A 220 -0.83 6.87 -10.13
CA ARG A 220 0.25 5.97 -10.57
C ARG A 220 0.69 6.24 -12.01
N ALA A 221 -0.26 6.48 -12.91
CA ALA A 221 0.05 6.82 -14.30
C ALA A 221 0.82 8.14 -14.41
N SER A 222 0.45 9.16 -13.62
CA SER A 222 1.15 10.44 -13.56
C SER A 222 2.57 10.29 -13.00
N ILE A 223 2.75 9.47 -11.95
CA ILE A 223 4.08 9.18 -11.39
C ILE A 223 4.96 8.48 -12.44
N LYS A 224 4.43 7.46 -13.14
CA LYS A 224 5.16 6.77 -14.22
C LYS A 224 5.54 7.71 -15.36
N TYR A 225 4.65 8.64 -15.72
CA TYR A 225 4.97 9.66 -16.72
C TYR A 225 6.14 10.54 -16.27
N LYS A 226 6.14 11.01 -15.01
CA LYS A 226 7.24 11.83 -14.46
C LYS A 226 8.54 11.04 -14.29
N GLN A 227 8.47 9.76 -13.96
CA GLN A 227 9.64 8.85 -13.99
C GLN A 227 10.24 8.76 -15.39
N ALA A 228 9.41 8.58 -16.42
CA ALA A 228 9.86 8.53 -17.81
C ALA A 228 10.47 9.87 -18.24
N GLU A 229 9.78 10.99 -18.02
CA GLU A 229 10.28 12.34 -18.33
C GLU A 229 11.61 12.65 -17.65
N TYR A 230 11.79 12.21 -16.39
CA TYR A 230 13.05 12.35 -15.67
C TYR A 230 14.17 11.53 -16.30
N LEU A 231 13.91 10.27 -16.66
CA LEU A 231 14.92 9.37 -17.21
C LEU A 231 15.26 9.62 -18.69
N GLU A 232 14.46 10.40 -19.43
CA GLU A 232 14.76 10.77 -20.82
C GLU A 232 16.13 11.45 -20.95
N ASN A 233 16.48 12.32 -19.99
CA ASN A 233 17.78 12.99 -19.94
C ASN A 233 18.92 12.10 -19.39
N ASN A 234 18.59 10.85 -19.04
CA ASN A 234 19.51 9.88 -18.43
C ASN A 234 19.70 8.62 -19.27
N ILE A 235 19.25 8.62 -20.54
CA ILE A 235 19.50 7.52 -21.48
C ILE A 235 21.02 7.28 -21.61
N GLY A 236 21.42 6.02 -21.58
CA GLY A 236 22.83 5.59 -21.62
C GLY A 236 23.53 5.56 -20.26
N LYS A 237 22.98 6.20 -19.21
CA LYS A 237 23.54 6.15 -17.85
C LYS A 237 23.30 4.79 -17.19
N GLU A 238 24.21 4.44 -16.30
CA GLU A 238 24.16 3.21 -15.51
C GLU A 238 23.72 3.49 -14.09
N TYR A 239 22.95 2.56 -13.53
CA TYR A 239 22.45 2.66 -12.16
C TYR A 239 22.48 1.29 -11.49
N LYS A 240 22.63 1.32 -10.17
CA LYS A 240 22.25 0.19 -9.32
C LYS A 240 20.74 0.19 -9.14
N GLY A 241 20.12 -0.98 -9.30
CA GLY A 241 18.71 -1.16 -9.05
C GLY A 241 18.41 -2.46 -8.33
N LEU A 242 17.23 -2.52 -7.74
CA LEU A 242 16.67 -3.73 -7.12
C LEU A 242 15.60 -4.29 -8.04
N ILE A 243 15.60 -5.60 -8.24
CA ILE A 243 14.52 -6.26 -8.96
C ILE A 243 13.22 -6.09 -8.16
N SER A 244 12.24 -5.38 -8.72
CA SER A 244 10.95 -5.04 -8.09
C SER A 244 9.80 -5.96 -8.54
N GLY A 245 10.03 -6.73 -9.60
CA GLY A 245 9.07 -7.69 -10.14
C GLY A 245 9.67 -8.57 -11.23
N VAL A 246 9.13 -9.77 -11.39
CA VAL A 246 9.45 -10.67 -12.50
C VAL A 246 8.16 -11.15 -13.16
N THR A 247 8.20 -11.30 -14.48
CA THR A 247 7.11 -11.79 -15.31
C THR A 247 7.67 -12.65 -16.44
N GLU A 248 6.80 -13.33 -17.18
CA GLU A 248 7.18 -14.11 -18.37
C GLU A 248 7.78 -13.24 -19.50
N TRP A 249 7.52 -11.93 -19.48
CA TRP A 249 7.95 -10.98 -20.51
C TRP A 249 9.27 -10.27 -20.15
N GLY A 250 9.52 -10.10 -18.85
CA GLY A 250 10.61 -9.25 -18.38
C GLY A 250 10.73 -9.16 -16.86
N MET A 251 11.83 -8.54 -16.47
CA MET A 251 12.24 -8.25 -15.11
C MET A 251 12.16 -6.74 -14.87
N TYR A 252 11.35 -6.32 -13.91
CA TYR A 252 11.24 -4.92 -13.49
C TYR A 252 12.31 -4.61 -12.45
N VAL A 253 12.97 -3.47 -12.62
CA VAL A 253 14.04 -3.00 -11.75
C VAL A 253 13.72 -1.59 -11.31
N GLU A 254 13.74 -1.35 -10.00
CA GLU A 254 13.65 -0.03 -9.37
C GLU A 254 15.06 0.50 -9.10
N ILE A 255 15.41 1.67 -9.66
CA ILE A 255 16.70 2.31 -9.42
C ILE A 255 16.79 2.75 -7.94
N LEU A 256 17.92 2.45 -7.28
CA LEU A 256 18.09 2.76 -5.85
C LEU A 256 18.04 4.26 -5.55
N GLU A 257 18.74 5.06 -6.36
CA GLU A 257 18.95 6.50 -6.12
C GLU A 257 17.68 7.34 -6.34
N ASN A 258 16.98 7.08 -7.45
CA ASN A 258 15.88 7.93 -7.91
C ASN A 258 14.54 7.18 -7.97
N LYS A 259 14.50 5.90 -7.59
CA LYS A 259 13.28 5.10 -7.48
C LYS A 259 12.44 5.03 -8.76
N CYS A 260 13.03 5.33 -9.91
CA CYS A 260 12.41 5.12 -11.19
C CYS A 260 12.42 3.63 -11.52
N GLU A 261 11.29 3.11 -12.00
CA GLU A 261 11.15 1.70 -12.36
C GLU A 261 11.15 1.55 -13.88
N GLY A 262 11.92 0.59 -14.36
CA GLY A 262 11.99 0.22 -15.78
C GLY A 262 12.03 -1.30 -15.94
N MET A 263 11.89 -1.76 -17.18
CA MET A 263 11.82 -3.20 -17.50
C MET A 263 13.00 -3.63 -18.36
N ILE A 264 13.60 -4.76 -17.99
CA ILE A 264 14.53 -5.53 -18.81
C ILE A 264 13.75 -6.66 -19.44
N ARG A 265 13.71 -6.73 -20.77
CA ARG A 265 13.05 -7.83 -21.49
C ARG A 265 13.91 -9.08 -21.37
N LEU A 266 13.31 -10.25 -21.12
CA LEU A 266 14.08 -11.50 -20.95
C LEU A 266 14.92 -11.83 -22.20
N ARG A 267 14.35 -11.58 -23.38
CA ARG A 267 15.01 -11.72 -24.69
C ARG A 267 16.22 -10.81 -24.91
N ASP A 268 16.37 -9.74 -24.13
CA ASP A 268 17.52 -8.84 -24.21
C ASP A 268 18.68 -9.33 -23.30
N ILE A 269 18.45 -10.35 -22.48
CA ILE A 269 19.48 -10.97 -21.62
C ILE A 269 20.19 -12.04 -22.44
N ALA A 270 21.34 -11.69 -23.02
CA ALA A 270 21.99 -12.50 -24.05
C ALA A 270 22.68 -13.78 -23.56
N ASP A 271 22.88 -13.94 -22.25
CA ASP A 271 23.78 -14.97 -21.73
C ASP A 271 23.13 -16.36 -21.55
N ASP A 272 21.78 -16.40 -21.51
CA ASP A 272 20.96 -17.61 -21.38
C ASP A 272 19.51 -17.37 -21.84
N PHE A 273 18.72 -18.44 -21.95
CA PHE A 273 17.26 -18.36 -22.11
C PHE A 273 16.59 -18.44 -20.73
N TYR A 274 15.97 -17.35 -20.30
CA TYR A 274 15.36 -17.23 -18.97
C TYR A 274 13.87 -17.57 -18.99
N VAL A 275 13.43 -18.36 -18.01
CA VAL A 275 12.02 -18.69 -17.76
C VAL A 275 11.58 -18.21 -16.38
N LEU A 276 10.31 -17.84 -16.26
CA LEU A 276 9.71 -17.42 -14.99
C LEU A 276 9.50 -18.63 -14.08
N ASP A 277 9.98 -18.53 -12.84
CA ASP A 277 9.58 -19.38 -11.73
C ASP A 277 8.70 -18.55 -10.78
N GLU A 278 7.39 -18.61 -11.02
CA GLU A 278 6.39 -17.85 -10.25
C GLU A 278 6.44 -18.16 -8.76
N LYS A 279 6.71 -19.42 -8.40
CA LYS A 279 6.74 -19.87 -6.99
C LYS A 279 7.92 -19.29 -6.24
N ASN A 280 9.01 -18.97 -6.95
CA ASN A 280 10.23 -18.42 -6.37
C ASN A 280 10.41 -16.93 -6.63
N TYR A 281 9.47 -16.28 -7.33
CA TYR A 281 9.57 -14.88 -7.74
C TYR A 281 10.92 -14.57 -8.39
N CYS A 282 11.38 -15.48 -9.25
CA CYS A 282 12.64 -15.33 -9.96
C CYS A 282 12.52 -15.74 -11.42
N ILE A 283 13.49 -15.32 -12.21
CA ILE A 283 13.74 -15.87 -13.55
C ILE A 283 14.99 -16.73 -13.48
N ILE A 284 14.96 -17.87 -14.17
CA ILE A 284 16.05 -18.87 -14.13
C ILE A 284 16.49 -19.17 -15.56
N GLY A 285 17.80 -19.06 -15.81
CA GLY A 285 18.42 -19.45 -17.07
C GLY A 285 18.36 -20.97 -17.27
N GLN A 286 17.92 -21.43 -18.44
CA GLN A 286 17.76 -22.85 -18.71
C GLN A 286 19.09 -23.62 -18.82
N ARG A 287 20.16 -22.98 -19.30
CA ARG A 287 21.46 -23.64 -19.52
C ARG A 287 22.43 -23.44 -18.36
N LYS A 288 22.58 -22.19 -17.91
CA LYS A 288 23.53 -21.79 -16.87
C LYS A 288 22.92 -21.83 -15.47
N HIS A 289 21.60 -21.96 -15.36
CA HIS A 289 20.87 -21.92 -14.10
C HIS A 289 21.12 -20.64 -13.27
N LYS A 290 21.60 -19.55 -13.91
CA LYS A 290 21.71 -18.24 -13.28
C LYS A 290 20.31 -17.78 -12.90
N LYS A 291 20.15 -17.26 -11.69
CA LYS A 291 18.88 -16.80 -11.15
C LYS A 291 18.93 -15.30 -10.92
N TYR A 292 17.87 -14.61 -11.31
CA TYR A 292 17.60 -13.24 -10.89
C TYR A 292 16.28 -13.25 -10.13
N GLN A 293 16.34 -12.97 -8.84
CA GLN A 293 15.21 -13.03 -7.93
C GLN A 293 14.74 -11.64 -7.54
N LEU A 294 13.46 -11.54 -7.21
CA LEU A 294 12.89 -10.35 -6.58
C LEU A 294 13.75 -9.91 -5.38
N GLY A 295 14.11 -8.63 -5.33
CA GLY A 295 14.98 -8.07 -4.30
C GLY A 295 16.49 -8.16 -4.57
N ASP A 296 16.94 -8.89 -5.60
CA ASP A 296 18.35 -8.91 -5.97
C ASP A 296 18.80 -7.54 -6.50
N GLU A 297 20.03 -7.16 -6.17
CA GLU A 297 20.70 -5.99 -6.73
C GLU A 297 21.30 -6.32 -8.10
N VAL A 298 21.06 -5.45 -9.07
CA VAL A 298 21.59 -5.58 -10.43
C VAL A 298 22.09 -4.24 -10.95
N MET A 299 23.09 -4.29 -11.83
CA MET A 299 23.53 -3.13 -12.62
C MET A 299 22.71 -3.04 -13.90
N ILE A 300 22.16 -1.84 -14.17
CA ILE A 300 21.35 -1.59 -15.36
C ILE A 300 21.86 -0.37 -16.11
N ARG A 301 21.59 -0.33 -17.42
CA ARG A 301 21.73 0.87 -18.25
C ARG A 301 20.36 1.32 -18.74
N VAL A 302 20.10 2.62 -18.71
CA VAL A 302 18.88 3.20 -19.31
C VAL A 302 18.98 3.05 -20.83
N LYS A 303 18.18 2.16 -21.41
CA LYS A 303 18.25 1.82 -22.85
C LYS A 303 17.40 2.78 -23.67
N LYS A 304 16.13 2.95 -23.26
CA LYS A 304 15.15 3.73 -23.99
C LYS A 304 14.06 4.22 -23.05
N VAL A 305 13.56 5.42 -23.32
CA VAL A 305 12.35 5.95 -22.70
C VAL A 305 11.33 6.23 -23.80
N ASP A 306 10.08 5.79 -23.59
CA ASP A 306 8.94 6.13 -24.42
C ASP A 306 7.91 6.86 -23.55
N LEU A 307 7.90 8.18 -23.67
CA LEU A 307 7.05 9.05 -22.86
C LEU A 307 5.56 8.87 -23.19
N SER A 308 5.23 8.57 -24.44
CA SER A 308 3.85 8.34 -24.89
C SER A 308 3.26 7.08 -24.25
N LYS A 309 4.06 6.02 -24.16
CA LYS A 309 3.69 4.76 -23.51
C LYS A 309 3.96 4.73 -22.02
N ARG A 310 4.70 5.72 -21.49
CA ARG A 310 5.18 5.78 -20.10
C ARG A 310 6.02 4.54 -19.76
N GLN A 311 6.84 4.13 -20.71
CA GLN A 311 7.67 2.93 -20.63
C GLN A 311 9.14 3.32 -20.57
N ILE A 312 9.87 2.65 -19.67
CA ILE A 312 11.31 2.77 -19.53
C ILE A 312 11.85 1.36 -19.76
N ASP A 313 12.68 1.19 -20.80
CA ASP A 313 13.39 -0.04 -21.07
C ASP A 313 14.82 0.09 -20.51
N PHE A 314 15.27 -0.96 -19.82
CA PHE A 314 16.63 -1.10 -19.32
C PHE A 314 17.37 -2.22 -20.05
N THR A 315 18.69 -2.17 -20.01
CA THR A 315 19.57 -3.29 -20.36
C THR A 315 20.29 -3.75 -19.10
N LEU A 316 20.32 -5.06 -18.89
CA LEU A 316 21.12 -5.65 -17.82
C LEU A 316 22.61 -5.51 -18.16
N ILE A 317 23.41 -5.02 -17.22
CA ILE A 317 24.86 -5.04 -17.33
C ILE A 317 25.33 -6.30 -16.61
N PRO A 318 25.97 -7.25 -17.31
CA PRO A 318 26.54 -8.43 -16.67
C PRO A 318 27.63 -8.03 -15.67
N ASP A 319 27.73 -8.80 -14.59
CA ASP A 319 28.87 -8.76 -13.66
C ASP A 319 30.17 -9.16 -14.38
#